data_AF-A0A651E6S0-F1
#
_entry.id   AF-A0A651E6S0-F1
#
_cell.length_a   1.000
_cell.length_b   1.000
_cell.length_c   1.000
_cell.angle_alpha   90.00
_cell.angle_beta   90.00
_cell.angle_gamma   90.00
#
_symmetry.space_group_name_H-M   'P 1'
#
loop_
_entity.id
_entity.type
_entity.pdbx_description
1 polymer ?
#
loop_
_entity_poly.entity_id
_entity_poly.type
_entity_poly.pdbx_seq_one_letter_code
_entity_poly.pdbx_strand_id
1 'polypeptide(L)'
;MIATAGIALGLLLGFSLQRGGYCMNTAFRSFYLEKDRSLVRAWVLVLIINIIGVTLFTDLGILNPLVAPFFWPAAVIGGFVFGVGMVVAGGCASGTYYRCGRGMLGSIAALVGFVIGTALTDGGALTPLQQSLRGYTVTVGGGDATVFGLLGISSLWLRWGVILVLAAAAGLWLARSPKQKFLIGWSWQRTGLFVGLAAFAAWLLSAMQGREFGLSFTQPTVALTRFVIGGDSSGISVASFMVIGVPLGAFLAAKAAGEAVLRMPDPRRFVRQFGGGITMGLGASIAGGCNIGHSITGMSTLGLTAMVSTMFIILGCWAATGVIYRIEKKHMEEQMRLAMADIASGGETV
;
A
#
# COMPACT_ATOMS: atom_id res chain seq x y z
N MET A 1 15.61 0.95 22.42
CA MET A 1 15.35 2.16 21.59
C MET A 1 14.64 1.82 20.28
N ILE A 2 15.12 0.84 19.49
CA ILE A 2 14.52 0.44 18.20
C ILE A 2 13.04 0.02 18.34
N ALA A 3 12.76 -0.89 19.29
CA ALA A 3 11.43 -1.41 19.52
C ALA A 3 10.42 -0.33 19.97
N THR A 4 10.82 0.51 20.91
CA THR A 4 9.98 1.57 21.45
C THR A 4 9.67 2.64 20.41
N ALA A 5 10.67 3.07 19.62
CA ALA A 5 10.48 4.02 18.53
C ALA A 5 9.57 3.44 17.43
N GLY A 6 9.79 2.18 17.05
CA GLY A 6 8.96 1.48 16.08
C GLY A 6 7.51 1.34 16.53
N ILE A 7 7.27 0.86 17.75
CA ILE A 7 5.92 0.74 18.30
C ILE A 7 5.25 2.11 18.39
N ALA A 8 5.93 3.14 18.91
CA ALA A 8 5.37 4.48 19.02
C ALA A 8 4.97 5.05 17.64
N LEU A 9 5.85 4.93 16.65
CA LEU A 9 5.54 5.33 15.27
C LEU A 9 4.38 4.51 14.70
N GLY A 10 4.37 3.20 14.94
CA GLY A 10 3.31 2.30 14.53
C GLY A 10 1.96 2.66 15.14
N LEU A 11 1.92 3.02 16.43
CA LEU A 11 0.72 3.49 17.11
C LEU A 11 0.16 4.77 16.47
N LEU A 12 1.03 5.76 16.23
CA LEU A 12 0.64 7.03 15.60
C LEU A 12 0.16 6.82 14.16
N LEU A 13 0.89 6.02 13.39
CA LEU A 13 0.53 5.68 12.02
C LEU A 13 -0.78 4.90 11.98
N GLY A 14 -0.94 3.86 12.79
CA GLY A 14 -2.15 3.06 12.88
C GLY A 14 -3.38 3.88 13.28
N PHE A 15 -3.21 4.79 14.24
CA PHE A 15 -4.26 5.74 14.62
C PHE A 15 -4.68 6.63 13.45
N SER A 16 -3.70 7.21 12.75
CA SER A 16 -3.94 8.08 11.60
C SER A 16 -4.58 7.34 10.42
N LEU A 17 -4.14 6.10 10.16
CA LEU A 17 -4.69 5.25 9.09
C LEU A 17 -6.15 4.87 9.38
N GLN A 18 -6.49 4.53 10.63
CA GLN A 18 -7.87 4.19 11.02
C GLN A 18 -8.78 5.41 10.93
N ARG A 19 -8.40 6.56 11.51
CA ARG A 19 -9.24 7.76 11.51
C ARG A 19 -9.42 8.34 10.12
N GLY A 20 -8.40 8.22 9.27
CA GLY A 20 -8.44 8.67 7.88
C GLY A 20 -8.99 7.65 6.89
N GLY A 21 -9.30 6.43 7.31
CA GLY A 21 -9.71 5.35 6.40
C GLY A 21 -8.71 5.08 5.27
N TYR A 22 -7.42 5.34 5.51
CA TYR A 22 -6.42 5.43 4.43
C TYR A 22 -6.09 4.06 3.87
N CYS A 23 -6.75 3.71 2.77
CA CYS A 23 -6.60 2.45 2.05
C CYS A 23 -6.47 2.74 0.56
N MET A 24 -5.31 2.45 -0.03
CA MET A 24 -5.08 2.73 -1.46
C MET A 24 -5.98 1.88 -2.38
N ASN A 25 -6.40 0.68 -1.95
CA ASN A 25 -7.39 -0.09 -2.70
C ASN A 25 -8.68 0.71 -2.88
N THR A 26 -9.17 1.30 -1.78
CA THR A 26 -10.37 2.15 -1.81
C THR A 26 -10.10 3.40 -2.63
N ALA A 27 -8.93 4.03 -2.48
CA ALA A 27 -8.55 5.20 -3.26
C ALA A 27 -8.63 4.96 -4.77
N PHE A 28 -8.02 3.87 -5.26
CA PHE A 28 -7.97 3.58 -6.70
C PHE A 28 -9.29 3.02 -7.24
N ARG A 29 -10.04 2.25 -6.43
CA ARG A 29 -11.37 1.74 -6.80
C ARG A 29 -12.42 2.86 -6.85
N SER A 30 -12.51 3.68 -5.81
CA SER A 30 -13.49 4.78 -5.73
C SER A 30 -13.19 5.87 -6.75
N PHE A 31 -11.92 6.08 -7.12
CA PHE A 31 -11.56 6.95 -8.24
C PHE A 31 -12.16 6.47 -9.57
N TYR A 32 -12.15 5.16 -9.83
CA TYR A 32 -12.67 4.57 -11.07
C TYR A 32 -14.19 4.42 -11.08
N LEU A 33 -14.79 3.92 -9.99
CA LEU A 33 -16.23 3.61 -9.94
C LEU A 33 -17.09 4.76 -9.39
N GLU A 34 -16.70 5.33 -8.26
CA GLU A 34 -17.55 6.23 -7.45
C GLU A 34 -17.25 7.72 -7.73
N LYS A 35 -16.19 8.00 -8.50
CA LYS A 35 -15.63 9.34 -8.76
C LYS A 35 -15.23 10.10 -7.48
N ASP A 36 -15.14 9.43 -6.32
CA ASP A 36 -14.57 10.03 -5.11
C ASP A 36 -13.04 10.07 -5.22
N ARG A 37 -12.50 11.29 -5.09
CA ARG A 37 -11.07 11.60 -5.20
C ARG A 37 -10.44 11.90 -3.84
N SER A 38 -11.17 11.79 -2.74
CA SER A 38 -10.73 12.15 -1.40
C SER A 38 -9.42 11.45 -0.99
N LEU A 39 -9.38 10.12 -1.06
CA LEU A 39 -8.21 9.34 -0.67
C LEU A 39 -7.05 9.49 -1.66
N VAL A 40 -7.34 9.72 -2.94
CA VAL A 40 -6.31 10.04 -3.95
C VAL A 40 -5.66 11.39 -3.62
N ARG A 41 -6.43 12.40 -3.23
CA ARG A 41 -5.90 13.69 -2.76
C ARG A 41 -5.04 13.54 -1.51
N ALA A 42 -5.47 12.73 -0.54
CA ALA A 42 -4.66 12.41 0.63
C ALA A 42 -3.33 11.75 0.24
N TRP A 43 -3.36 10.80 -0.69
CA TRP A 43 -2.14 10.14 -1.20
C TRP A 43 -1.20 11.09 -1.93
N VAL A 44 -1.71 11.98 -2.78
CA VAL A 44 -0.89 13.00 -3.44
C VAL A 44 -0.25 13.94 -2.41
N LEU A 45 -0.97 14.32 -1.35
CA LEU A 45 -0.42 15.14 -0.27
C LEU A 45 0.70 14.41 0.49
N VAL A 46 0.52 13.12 0.82
CA VAL A 46 1.56 12.27 1.42
C VAL A 46 2.80 12.22 0.53
N LEU A 47 2.60 12.06 -0.78
CA LEU A 47 3.68 12.02 -1.77
C LEU A 47 4.48 13.32 -1.81
N ILE A 48 3.83 14.48 -1.88
CA ILE A 48 4.52 15.79 -1.90
C ILE A 48 5.38 15.96 -0.66
N ILE A 49 4.84 15.67 0.52
CA ILE A 49 5.57 15.78 1.80
C ILE A 49 6.82 14.90 1.78
N ASN A 50 6.70 13.66 1.30
CA ASN A 50 7.82 12.72 1.30
C ASN A 50 8.84 13.02 0.19
N ILE A 51 8.43 13.43 -1.02
CA ILE A 51 9.35 13.83 -2.09
C ILE A 51 10.22 15.01 -1.59
N ILE A 52 9.59 16.08 -1.10
CA ILE A 52 10.32 17.26 -0.63
C ILE A 52 11.20 16.90 0.57
N GLY A 53 10.65 16.20 1.57
CA GLY A 53 11.36 15.84 2.79
C GLY A 53 12.57 14.94 2.53
N VAL A 54 12.39 13.88 1.74
CA VAL A 54 13.47 12.91 1.45
C VAL A 54 14.54 13.56 0.59
N THR A 55 14.18 14.31 -0.46
CA THR A 55 15.19 15.01 -1.28
C THR A 55 15.99 16.01 -0.46
N LEU A 56 15.33 16.84 0.36
CA LEU A 56 16.01 17.81 1.23
C LEU A 56 17.02 17.14 2.16
N PHE A 57 16.61 16.07 2.84
CA PHE A 57 17.48 15.38 3.79
C PHE A 57 18.55 14.52 3.12
N THR A 58 18.35 14.12 1.86
CA THR A 58 19.38 13.48 1.04
C THR A 58 20.47 14.50 0.67
N ASP A 59 20.08 15.71 0.26
CA ASP A 59 21.04 16.78 -0.08
C ASP A 59 21.82 17.28 1.14
N LEU A 60 21.24 17.19 2.34
CA LEU A 60 21.91 17.49 3.61
C LEU A 60 22.84 16.35 4.09
N GLY A 61 22.90 15.21 3.38
CA GLY A 61 23.71 14.05 3.75
C GLY A 61 23.18 13.26 4.96
N ILE A 62 21.93 13.49 5.37
CA ILE A 62 21.29 12.80 6.50
C ILE A 62 20.67 11.46 6.05
N LEU A 63 20.20 11.38 4.80
CA LEU A 63 19.62 10.18 4.19
C LEU A 63 20.47 9.72 3.01
N ASN A 64 20.68 8.41 2.88
CA ASN A 64 21.33 7.81 1.71
C ASN A 64 20.39 6.79 1.06
N PRO A 65 19.28 7.24 0.47
CA PRO A 65 18.20 6.35 0.04
C PRO A 65 18.68 5.28 -0.93
N LEU A 66 18.45 4.01 -0.59
CA LEU A 66 18.79 2.90 -1.47
C LEU A 66 17.75 2.80 -2.59
N VAL A 67 18.13 3.24 -3.79
CA VAL A 67 17.29 3.13 -4.97
C VAL A 67 17.41 1.71 -5.51
N ALA A 68 16.30 0.97 -5.50
CA ALA A 68 16.28 -0.38 -6.06
C ALA A 68 16.58 -0.34 -7.58
N PRO A 69 17.38 -1.27 -8.12
CA PRO A 69 17.64 -1.36 -9.56
C PRO A 69 16.34 -1.59 -10.35
N PHE A 70 16.35 -1.25 -11.64
CA PHE A 70 15.17 -1.40 -12.49
C PHE A 70 15.00 -2.84 -12.99
N PHE A 71 14.19 -3.60 -12.26
CA PHE A 71 13.75 -4.95 -12.64
C PHE A 71 12.39 -4.89 -13.37
N TRP A 72 12.40 -4.51 -14.64
CA TRP A 72 11.15 -4.24 -15.37
C TRP A 72 10.14 -5.41 -15.38
N PRO A 73 10.50 -6.71 -15.54
CA PRO A 73 9.50 -7.78 -15.57
C PRO A 73 8.86 -7.98 -14.20
N ALA A 74 9.69 -7.97 -13.15
CA ALA A 74 9.22 -8.09 -11.78
C ALA A 74 8.37 -6.89 -11.35
N ALA A 75 8.68 -5.67 -11.80
CA ALA A 75 7.89 -4.48 -11.53
C ALA A 75 6.50 -4.56 -12.19
N VAL A 76 6.45 -4.97 -13.45
CA VAL A 76 5.22 -5.10 -14.24
C VAL A 76 4.35 -6.24 -13.72
N ILE A 77 4.89 -7.46 -13.68
CA ILE A 77 4.16 -8.67 -13.33
C ILE A 77 3.80 -8.64 -11.84
N GLY A 78 4.78 -8.38 -10.97
CA GLY A 78 4.56 -8.32 -9.53
C GLY A 78 3.60 -7.21 -9.14
N GLY A 79 3.75 -6.03 -9.75
CA GLY A 79 2.85 -4.89 -9.51
C GLY A 79 1.41 -5.21 -9.93
N PHE A 80 1.22 -5.79 -11.11
CA PHE A 80 -0.11 -6.17 -11.60
C PHE A 80 -0.76 -7.24 -10.71
N VAL A 81 -0.02 -8.31 -10.38
CA VAL A 81 -0.49 -9.39 -9.50
C VAL A 81 -0.84 -8.85 -8.11
N PHE A 82 -0.02 -7.96 -7.54
CA PHE A 82 -0.33 -7.29 -6.28
C PHE A 82 -1.63 -6.49 -6.37
N GLY A 83 -1.83 -5.73 -7.45
CA GLY A 83 -3.03 -4.94 -7.70
C GLY A 83 -4.30 -5.81 -7.75
N VAL A 84 -4.24 -6.96 -8.41
CA VAL A 84 -5.33 -7.94 -8.44
C VAL A 84 -5.58 -8.51 -7.04
N GLY A 85 -4.54 -8.98 -6.36
CA GLY A 85 -4.62 -9.55 -5.01
C GLY A 85 -5.24 -8.59 -4.01
N MET A 86 -4.87 -7.31 -4.08
CA MET A 86 -5.40 -6.23 -3.24
C MET A 86 -6.94 -6.08 -3.34
N VAL A 87 -7.50 -6.22 -4.55
CA VAL A 87 -8.96 -6.15 -4.74
C VAL A 87 -9.64 -7.41 -4.20
N VAL A 88 -9.10 -8.59 -4.48
CA VAL A 88 -9.63 -9.88 -4.02
C VAL A 88 -9.60 -9.97 -2.49
N ALA A 89 -8.53 -9.49 -1.86
CA ALA A 89 -8.36 -9.38 -0.41
C ALA A 89 -9.35 -8.39 0.25
N GLY A 90 -9.94 -7.47 -0.52
CA GLY A 90 -10.74 -6.38 0.02
C GLY A 90 -9.91 -5.29 0.71
N GLY A 91 -8.60 -5.21 0.42
CA GLY A 91 -7.82 -4.01 0.60
C GLY A 91 -6.30 -4.19 0.53
N CYS A 92 -5.58 -3.09 0.77
CA CYS A 92 -4.13 -3.02 0.55
C CYS A 92 -3.32 -3.40 1.80
N ALA A 93 -2.01 -3.50 1.68
CA ALA A 93 -1.12 -3.90 2.79
C ALA A 93 -1.39 -3.12 4.08
N SER A 94 -1.26 -1.79 4.07
CA SER A 94 -1.57 -0.94 5.24
C SER A 94 -3.03 -1.07 5.70
N GLY A 95 -3.95 -1.18 4.74
CA GLY A 95 -5.37 -1.41 4.96
C GLY A 95 -5.63 -2.66 5.77
N THR A 96 -4.98 -3.75 5.39
CA THR A 96 -5.08 -5.04 6.05
C THR A 96 -4.58 -4.95 7.48
N TYR A 97 -3.42 -4.31 7.73
CA TYR A 97 -2.88 -4.12 9.07
C TYR A 97 -3.80 -3.32 10.00
N TYR A 98 -4.23 -2.11 9.61
CA TYR A 98 -5.06 -1.29 10.50
C TYR A 98 -6.48 -1.88 10.67
N ARG A 99 -7.03 -2.54 9.64
CA ARG A 99 -8.35 -3.19 9.72
C ARG A 99 -8.35 -4.44 10.59
N CYS A 100 -7.22 -5.15 10.70
CA CYS A 100 -7.05 -6.18 11.73
C CYS A 100 -7.23 -5.57 13.13
N GLY A 101 -6.61 -4.41 13.38
CA GLY A 101 -6.76 -3.67 14.63
C GLY A 101 -8.20 -3.22 14.93
N ARG A 102 -9.02 -2.95 13.90
CA ARG A 102 -10.44 -2.61 14.08
C ARG A 102 -11.33 -3.81 14.47
N GLY A 103 -10.85 -5.04 14.30
CA GLY A 103 -11.61 -6.28 14.57
C GLY A 103 -12.22 -6.94 13.34
N MET A 104 -11.79 -6.59 12.13
CA MET A 104 -12.27 -7.26 10.91
C MET A 104 -11.52 -8.57 10.68
N LEU A 105 -12.16 -9.70 11.00
CA LEU A 105 -11.58 -11.04 10.84
C LEU A 105 -11.21 -11.36 9.39
N GLY A 106 -11.94 -10.81 8.42
CA GLY A 106 -11.59 -10.94 7.00
C GLY A 106 -10.26 -10.30 6.62
N SER A 107 -9.86 -9.21 7.30
CA SER A 107 -8.52 -8.62 7.10
C SER A 107 -7.43 -9.46 7.75
N ILE A 108 -7.74 -10.17 8.83
CA ILE A 108 -6.80 -11.13 9.45
C ILE A 108 -6.53 -12.28 8.48
N ALA A 109 -7.57 -12.82 7.83
CA ALA A 109 -7.40 -13.83 6.79
C ALA A 109 -6.49 -13.35 5.66
N ALA A 110 -6.72 -12.12 5.16
CA ALA A 110 -5.87 -11.51 4.15
C ALA A 110 -4.43 -11.26 4.65
N LEU A 111 -4.24 -10.94 5.93
CA LEU A 111 -2.91 -10.75 6.52
C LEU A 111 -2.13 -12.06 6.59
N VAL A 112 -2.77 -13.13 7.07
CA VAL A 112 -2.15 -14.47 7.12
C VAL A 112 -1.81 -14.94 5.72
N GLY A 113 -2.74 -14.77 4.76
CA GLY A 113 -2.47 -15.05 3.36
C GLY A 113 -1.28 -14.24 2.83
N PHE A 114 -1.21 -12.95 3.15
CA PHE A 114 -0.10 -12.08 2.75
C PHE A 114 1.25 -12.57 3.29
N VAL A 115 1.31 -12.93 4.57
CA VAL A 115 2.51 -13.51 5.20
C VAL A 115 2.94 -14.79 4.47
N ILE A 116 2.00 -15.71 4.23
CA ILE A 116 2.27 -16.98 3.51
C ILE A 116 2.78 -16.69 2.09
N GLY A 117 2.13 -15.80 1.34
CA GLY A 117 2.56 -15.42 -0.01
C GLY A 117 3.96 -14.82 -0.03
N THR A 118 4.29 -13.95 0.94
CA THR A 118 5.65 -13.41 1.04
C THR A 118 6.67 -14.49 1.44
N ALA A 119 6.35 -15.39 2.36
CA ALA A 119 7.23 -16.47 2.80
C ALA A 119 7.55 -17.47 1.68
N LEU A 120 6.55 -17.83 0.85
CA LEU A 120 6.72 -18.71 -0.30
C LEU A 120 7.68 -18.14 -1.35
N THR A 121 7.75 -16.82 -1.46
CA THR A 121 8.50 -16.11 -2.49
C THR A 121 9.90 -15.72 -2.03
N ASP A 122 10.03 -15.18 -0.81
CA ASP A 122 11.30 -14.63 -0.31
C ASP A 122 12.22 -15.67 0.35
N GLY A 123 11.75 -16.89 0.58
CA GLY A 123 12.57 -17.98 1.13
C GLY A 123 11.97 -19.37 0.95
N GLY A 124 11.06 -19.53 -0.02
CA GLY A 124 10.29 -20.75 -0.23
C GLY A 124 10.38 -21.25 -1.67
N ALA A 125 9.39 -22.04 -2.08
CA ALA A 125 9.39 -22.72 -3.38
C ALA A 125 9.40 -21.76 -4.59
N LEU A 126 8.94 -20.52 -4.44
CA LEU A 126 8.86 -19.53 -5.53
C LEU A 126 10.05 -18.58 -5.59
N THR A 127 11.07 -18.76 -4.74
CA THR A 127 12.30 -17.95 -4.77
C THR A 127 13.04 -18.02 -6.11
N PRO A 128 13.18 -19.18 -6.80
CA PRO A 128 13.82 -19.21 -8.11
C PRO A 128 13.08 -18.34 -9.14
N LEU A 129 11.74 -18.39 -9.13
CA LEU A 129 10.91 -17.56 -10.01
C LEU A 129 11.11 -16.06 -9.72
N GLN A 130 11.12 -15.69 -8.44
CA GLN A 130 11.38 -14.31 -8.02
C GLN A 130 12.75 -13.83 -8.52
N GLN A 131 13.79 -14.64 -8.33
CA GLN A 131 15.15 -14.31 -8.74
C GLN A 131 15.28 -14.23 -10.25
N SER A 132 14.66 -15.12 -11.02
CA SER A 132 14.64 -15.03 -12.48
C SER A 132 13.98 -13.74 -12.96
N LEU A 133 12.83 -13.36 -12.39
CA LEU A 133 12.13 -12.12 -12.77
C LEU A 133 12.89 -10.85 -12.36
N ARG A 134 13.62 -10.89 -11.24
CA ARG A 134 14.45 -9.78 -10.77
C ARG A 134 15.83 -9.73 -11.41
N GLY A 135 16.30 -10.83 -11.99
CA GLY A 135 17.62 -10.93 -12.63
C GLY A 135 17.74 -10.12 -13.91
N TYR A 136 16.61 -9.80 -14.56
CA TYR A 136 16.56 -8.87 -15.69
C TYR A 136 16.66 -7.41 -15.21
N THR A 137 17.86 -7.02 -14.77
CA THR A 137 18.15 -5.65 -14.35
C THR A 137 18.63 -4.81 -15.52
N VAL A 138 18.00 -3.65 -15.72
CA VAL A 138 18.54 -2.60 -16.59
C VAL A 138 19.13 -1.52 -15.68
N THR A 139 20.46 -1.43 -15.63
CA THR A 139 21.15 -0.30 -15.01
C THR A 139 21.11 0.88 -15.97
N VAL A 140 20.49 1.98 -15.55
CA VAL A 140 20.40 3.18 -16.38
C VAL A 140 21.70 3.96 -16.22
N GLY A 141 22.57 3.91 -17.23
CA GLY A 141 23.74 4.79 -17.34
C GLY A 141 24.77 4.73 -16.21
N GLY A 142 24.92 3.58 -15.54
CA GLY A 142 25.89 3.41 -14.44
C GLY A 142 25.52 4.13 -13.13
N GLY A 143 24.33 4.76 -13.05
CA GLY A 143 23.82 5.42 -11.84
C GLY A 143 22.52 4.79 -11.33
N ASP A 144 21.98 5.35 -10.24
CA ASP A 144 20.71 4.91 -9.66
C ASP A 144 19.57 5.01 -10.68
N ALA A 145 18.70 3.99 -10.72
CA ALA A 145 17.56 3.90 -11.63
C ALA A 145 16.42 4.86 -11.23
N THR A 146 16.72 6.15 -11.22
CA THR A 146 15.79 7.26 -10.94
C THR A 146 15.45 8.01 -12.23
N VAL A 147 14.37 8.79 -12.19
CA VAL A 147 14.02 9.71 -13.30
C VAL A 147 15.17 10.66 -13.62
N PHE A 148 15.91 11.13 -12.60
CA PHE A 148 17.06 12.00 -12.79
C PHE A 148 18.27 11.29 -13.40
N GLY A 149 18.48 10.01 -13.03
CA GLY A 149 19.48 9.15 -13.66
C GLY A 149 19.18 8.92 -15.14
N LEU A 150 17.91 8.72 -15.49
CA LEU A 150 17.48 8.54 -16.89
C LEU A 150 17.60 9.83 -17.73
N LEU A 151 17.29 10.98 -17.14
CA LEU A 151 17.37 12.27 -17.82
C LEU A 151 18.79 12.86 -17.83
N GLY A 152 19.78 12.22 -17.19
CA GLY A 152 21.15 12.72 -17.07
C GLY A 152 21.26 14.03 -16.29
N ILE A 153 20.28 14.34 -15.44
CA ILE A 153 20.22 15.60 -14.68
C ILE A 153 21.06 15.44 -13.41
N SER A 154 22.32 15.86 -13.49
CA SER A 154 23.25 15.94 -12.36
C SER A 154 23.15 17.26 -11.58
N SER A 155 22.66 18.33 -12.21
CA SER A 155 22.56 19.65 -11.58
C SER A 155 21.48 19.71 -10.51
N LEU A 156 21.88 20.03 -9.28
CA LEU A 156 21.02 20.20 -8.10
C LEU A 156 19.83 21.14 -8.38
N TRP A 157 20.07 22.26 -9.05
CA TRP A 157 19.06 23.27 -9.38
C TRP A 157 17.96 22.75 -10.31
N LEU A 158 18.30 21.92 -11.31
CA LEU A 158 17.33 21.32 -12.22
C LEU A 158 16.48 20.27 -11.52
N ARG A 159 17.08 19.48 -10.60
CA ARG A 159 16.35 18.51 -9.77
C ARG A 159 15.28 19.20 -8.92
N TRP A 160 15.67 20.25 -8.19
CA TRP A 160 14.74 21.05 -7.39
C TRP A 160 13.72 21.79 -8.26
N GLY A 161 14.12 22.31 -9.43
CA GLY A 161 13.20 22.94 -10.37
C GLY A 161 12.06 22.00 -10.78
N VAL A 162 12.37 20.76 -11.18
CA VAL A 162 11.36 19.75 -11.54
C VAL A 162 10.48 19.39 -10.33
N ILE A 163 11.09 19.15 -9.16
CA ILE A 163 10.35 18.78 -7.94
C ILE A 163 9.39 19.90 -7.53
N LEU A 164 9.85 21.16 -7.52
CA LEU A 164 9.04 22.31 -7.13
C LEU A 164 7.91 22.56 -8.13
N VAL A 165 8.13 22.38 -9.43
CA VAL A 165 7.07 22.48 -10.44
C VAL A 165 6.01 21.40 -10.24
N LEU A 166 6.41 20.14 -10.04
CA LEU A 166 5.48 19.03 -9.78
C LEU A 166 4.72 19.24 -8.46
N ALA A 167 5.42 19.65 -7.40
CA ALA A 167 4.84 19.94 -6.10
C ALA A 167 3.88 21.13 -6.14
N ALA A 168 4.21 22.19 -6.88
CA ALA A 168 3.35 23.36 -7.06
C ALA A 168 2.11 23.01 -7.89
N ALA A 169 2.25 22.25 -8.98
CA ALA A 169 1.11 21.80 -9.78
C ALA A 169 0.16 20.92 -8.96
N ALA A 170 0.71 19.96 -8.22
CA ALA A 170 -0.07 19.09 -7.34
C ALA A 170 -0.69 19.88 -6.17
N GLY A 171 0.06 20.81 -5.55
CA GLY A 171 -0.42 21.70 -4.51
C GLY A 171 -1.56 22.61 -4.96
N LEU A 172 -1.47 23.16 -6.17
CA LEU A 172 -2.51 23.97 -6.79
C LEU A 172 -3.79 23.15 -7.06
N TRP A 173 -3.63 21.91 -7.54
CA TRP A 173 -4.74 20.98 -7.72
C TRP A 173 -5.42 20.60 -6.39
N LEU A 174 -4.63 20.39 -5.34
CA LEU A 174 -5.12 20.14 -3.99
C LEU A 174 -5.82 21.37 -3.38
N ALA A 175 -5.29 22.57 -3.60
CA ALA A 175 -5.87 23.81 -3.09
C ALA A 175 -7.23 24.14 -3.74
N ARG A 176 -7.39 23.83 -5.03
CA ARG A 176 -8.67 24.00 -5.75
C ARG A 176 -9.70 22.90 -5.47
N SER A 177 -9.34 21.90 -4.67
CA SER A 177 -10.24 20.78 -4.38
C SER A 177 -11.24 21.12 -3.26
N PRO A 178 -12.53 20.77 -3.42
CA PRO A 178 -13.54 21.07 -2.41
C PRO A 178 -13.20 20.41 -1.06
N LYS A 179 -13.45 21.15 0.02
CA LYS A 179 -13.45 20.60 1.38
C LYS A 179 -14.66 19.65 1.48
N GLN A 180 -14.43 18.35 1.40
CA GLN A 180 -15.52 17.40 1.56
C GLN A 180 -15.92 17.30 3.03
N LYS A 181 -17.23 17.41 3.30
CA LYS A 181 -17.82 17.10 4.60
C LYS A 181 -17.94 15.57 4.70
N PHE A 182 -17.11 14.94 5.53
CA PHE A 182 -17.24 13.52 5.81
C PHE A 182 -18.28 13.29 6.91
N LEU A 183 -19.09 12.24 6.76
CA LEU A 183 -20.06 11.81 7.77
C LEU A 183 -19.38 11.21 9.01
N ILE A 184 -18.23 10.54 8.85
CA ILE A 184 -17.43 9.95 9.95
C ILE A 184 -15.95 9.94 9.53
N GLY A 185 -15.04 10.39 10.40
CA GLY A 185 -13.58 10.31 10.21
C GLY A 185 -12.85 11.63 9.92
N TRP A 186 -11.55 11.53 9.61
CA TRP A 186 -10.69 12.67 9.26
C TRP A 186 -10.88 13.12 7.80
N SER A 187 -10.70 14.42 7.56
CA SER A 187 -10.65 14.94 6.19
C SER A 187 -9.37 14.49 5.47
N TRP A 188 -9.42 14.45 4.14
CA TRP A 188 -8.27 14.05 3.32
C TRP A 188 -7.01 14.88 3.61
N GLN A 189 -7.15 16.16 3.99
CA GLN A 189 -6.01 17.00 4.39
C GLN A 189 -5.35 16.50 5.67
N ARG A 190 -6.14 16.23 6.72
CA ARG A 190 -5.61 15.73 8.00
C ARG A 190 -4.97 14.36 7.79
N THR A 191 -5.67 13.46 7.10
CA THR A 191 -5.14 12.13 6.77
C THR A 191 -3.83 12.23 6.01
N GLY A 192 -3.77 13.04 4.95
CA GLY A 192 -2.56 13.19 4.15
C GLY A 192 -1.40 13.83 4.92
N LEU A 193 -1.67 14.83 5.76
CA LEU A 193 -0.66 15.46 6.60
C LEU A 193 -0.08 14.49 7.64
N PHE A 194 -0.92 13.85 8.45
CA PHE A 194 -0.45 12.97 9.52
C PHE A 194 0.20 11.70 8.98
N VAL A 195 -0.36 11.08 7.93
CA VAL A 195 0.27 9.92 7.28
C VAL A 195 1.56 10.33 6.58
N GLY A 196 1.62 11.52 5.96
CA GLY A 196 2.81 12.06 5.30
C GLY A 196 3.95 12.29 6.27
N LEU A 197 3.67 12.96 7.39
CA LEU A 197 4.64 13.18 8.47
C LEU A 197 5.08 11.87 9.12
N ALA A 198 4.17 10.92 9.34
CA ALA A 198 4.53 9.60 9.88
C ALA A 198 5.41 8.80 8.90
N ALA A 199 5.12 8.86 7.59
CA ALA A 199 5.96 8.22 6.57
C ALA A 199 7.35 8.86 6.50
N PHE A 200 7.45 10.17 6.62
CA PHE A 200 8.73 10.87 6.67
C PHE A 200 9.51 10.60 7.97
N ALA A 201 8.83 10.53 9.11
CA ALA A 201 9.44 10.08 10.37
C ALA A 201 9.93 8.63 10.28
N ALA A 202 9.22 7.76 9.54
CA ALA A 202 9.66 6.39 9.27
C ALA A 202 10.97 6.35 8.48
N TRP A 203 11.17 7.29 7.54
CA TRP A 203 12.45 7.46 6.84
C TRP A 203 13.59 7.79 7.80
N LEU A 204 13.43 8.86 8.58
CA LEU A 204 14.43 9.32 9.55
C LEU A 204 14.81 8.22 10.54
N LEU A 205 13.83 7.55 11.15
CA LEU A 205 14.06 6.49 12.12
C LEU A 205 14.71 5.25 11.51
N SER A 206 14.43 4.96 10.22
CA SER A 206 15.07 3.84 9.52
C SER A 206 16.51 4.17 9.15
N ALA A 207 16.79 5.39 8.69
CA ALA A 207 18.14 5.84 8.35
C ALA A 207 19.09 5.85 9.55
N MET A 208 18.59 6.25 10.73
CA MET A 208 19.35 6.17 11.99
C MET A 208 19.79 4.73 12.37
N GLN A 209 19.25 3.71 11.71
CA GLN A 209 19.60 2.30 11.92
C GLN A 209 20.33 1.68 10.73
N GLY A 210 20.78 2.49 9.78
CA GLY A 210 21.42 2.01 8.55
C GLY A 210 20.46 1.29 7.61
N ARG A 211 19.14 1.42 7.82
CA ARG A 211 18.12 0.96 6.88
C ARG A 211 17.73 2.13 5.98
N GLU A 212 18.32 2.17 4.80
CA GLU A 212 18.11 3.21 3.78
C GLU A 212 16.78 3.07 3.01
N PHE A 213 15.70 2.72 3.70
CA PHE A 213 14.36 2.57 3.11
C PHE A 213 13.28 2.98 4.11
N GLY A 214 12.41 3.90 3.69
CA GLY A 214 11.31 4.41 4.51
C GLY A 214 10.14 3.44 4.71
N LEU A 215 8.94 4.01 4.80
CA LEU A 215 7.72 3.30 5.18
C LEU A 215 7.40 2.13 4.23
N SER A 216 7.27 0.93 4.78
CA SER A 216 6.86 -0.26 4.03
C SER A 216 6.21 -1.27 4.96
N PHE A 217 5.34 -2.11 4.41
CA PHE A 217 4.72 -3.21 5.14
C PHE A 217 5.32 -4.56 4.73
N THR A 218 5.72 -4.76 3.47
CA THR A 218 6.24 -6.06 3.01
C THR A 218 7.55 -6.45 3.69
N GLN A 219 8.59 -5.62 3.58
CA GLN A 219 9.92 -5.94 4.09
C GLN A 219 9.93 -6.23 5.59
N PRO A 220 9.26 -5.44 6.45
CA PRO A 220 9.25 -5.75 7.88
C PRO A 220 8.35 -6.94 8.23
N THR A 221 7.32 -7.23 7.43
CA THR A 221 6.54 -8.48 7.57
C THR A 221 7.43 -9.69 7.31
N VAL A 222 8.23 -9.65 6.25
CA VAL A 222 9.17 -10.72 5.90
C VAL A 222 10.22 -10.91 6.99
N ALA A 223 10.83 -9.83 7.47
CA ALA A 223 11.79 -9.87 8.56
C ALA A 223 11.19 -10.46 9.85
N LEU A 224 9.98 -10.04 10.22
CA LEU A 224 9.28 -10.59 11.38
C LEU A 224 8.95 -12.08 11.19
N THR A 225 8.55 -12.47 9.97
CA THR A 225 8.23 -13.87 9.65
C THR A 225 9.46 -14.76 9.76
N ARG A 226 10.62 -14.32 9.22
CA ARG A 226 11.89 -15.05 9.34
C ARG A 226 12.36 -15.15 10.79
N PHE A 227 12.19 -14.09 11.57
CA PHE A 227 12.50 -14.11 13.00
C PHE A 227 11.62 -15.10 13.77
N VAL A 228 10.30 -15.07 13.54
CA VAL A 228 9.34 -15.93 14.25
C VAL A 228 9.50 -17.40 13.85
N ILE A 229 9.72 -17.71 12.57
CA ILE A 229 9.79 -19.09 12.08
C ILE A 229 11.21 -19.67 12.24
N GLY A 230 12.22 -18.91 11.83
CA GLY A 230 13.61 -19.39 11.71
C GLY A 230 14.56 -18.87 12.78
N GLY A 231 14.10 -18.01 13.71
CA GLY A 231 14.96 -17.38 14.71
C GLY A 231 15.93 -16.33 14.14
N ASP A 232 15.81 -15.98 12.87
CA ASP A 232 16.71 -15.06 12.19
C ASP A 232 16.39 -13.59 12.53
N SER A 233 17.28 -12.96 13.30
CA SER A 233 17.16 -11.54 13.66
C SER A 233 17.71 -10.59 12.59
N SER A 234 18.32 -11.11 11.51
CA SER A 234 18.89 -10.30 10.43
C SER A 234 17.77 -9.62 9.63
N GLY A 235 17.52 -8.34 9.95
CA GLY A 235 16.48 -7.53 9.32
C GLY A 235 15.39 -7.01 10.26
N ILE A 236 15.42 -7.39 11.54
CA ILE A 236 14.59 -6.72 12.55
C ILE A 236 15.06 -5.27 12.72
N SER A 237 14.15 -4.34 12.47
CA SER A 237 14.41 -2.88 12.48
C SER A 237 13.22 -2.12 13.09
N VAL A 238 13.28 -0.78 13.20
CA VAL A 238 12.12 0.07 13.58
C VAL A 238 10.87 -0.35 12.81
N ALA A 239 11.03 -0.58 11.50
CA ALA A 239 9.91 -0.88 10.63
C ALA A 239 9.20 -2.20 11.04
N SER A 240 9.93 -3.18 11.59
CA SER A 240 9.35 -4.45 12.04
C SER A 240 8.43 -4.25 13.25
N PHE A 241 8.89 -3.44 14.21
CA PHE A 241 8.11 -3.07 15.38
C PHE A 241 6.96 -2.11 15.07
N MET A 242 7.14 -1.24 14.07
CA MET A 242 6.09 -0.37 13.56
C MET A 242 4.93 -1.17 12.97
N VAL A 243 5.20 -2.23 12.21
CA VAL A 243 4.16 -3.11 11.65
C VAL A 243 3.33 -3.78 12.76
N ILE A 244 3.92 -4.08 13.91
CA ILE A 244 3.21 -4.58 15.11
C ILE A 244 2.42 -3.44 15.80
N GLY A 245 2.98 -2.24 15.86
CA GLY A 245 2.32 -1.06 16.45
C GLY A 245 1.09 -0.58 15.67
N VAL A 246 1.05 -0.76 14.35
CA VAL A 246 -0.05 -0.28 13.49
C VAL A 246 -1.42 -0.88 13.88
N PRO A 247 -1.60 -2.20 14.02
CA PRO A 247 -2.85 -2.77 14.52
C PRO A 247 -3.24 -2.25 15.90
N LEU A 248 -2.28 -2.07 16.82
CA LEU A 248 -2.54 -1.56 18.16
C LEU A 248 -3.04 -0.10 18.13
N GLY A 249 -2.39 0.75 17.34
CA GLY A 249 -2.81 2.15 17.17
C GLY A 249 -4.18 2.27 16.53
N ALA A 250 -4.45 1.40 15.55
CA ALA A 250 -5.75 1.33 14.89
C ALA A 250 -6.85 0.85 15.84
N PHE A 251 -6.56 -0.10 16.73
CA PHE A 251 -7.49 -0.54 17.76
C PHE A 251 -7.84 0.59 18.74
N LEU A 252 -6.83 1.33 19.23
CA LEU A 252 -7.04 2.49 20.11
C LEU A 252 -7.91 3.56 19.44
N ALA A 253 -7.64 3.85 18.18
CA ALA A 253 -8.43 4.81 17.40
C ALA A 253 -9.87 4.35 17.17
N ALA A 254 -10.06 3.06 16.84
CA ALA A 254 -11.38 2.48 16.67
C ALA A 254 -12.17 2.48 17.99
N LYS A 255 -11.52 2.16 19.12
CA LYS A 255 -12.16 2.20 20.45
C LYS A 255 -12.55 3.62 20.83
N ALA A 256 -11.67 4.60 20.62
CA ALA A 256 -11.95 6.01 20.89
C ALA A 256 -13.08 6.58 20.01
N ALA A 257 -13.28 6.01 18.82
CA ALA A 257 -14.35 6.40 17.90
C ALA A 257 -15.66 5.61 18.10
N GLY A 258 -15.69 4.61 19.00
CA GLY A 258 -16.84 3.69 19.11
C GLY A 258 -17.03 2.77 17.90
N GLU A 259 -15.98 2.57 17.09
CA GLU A 259 -16.00 1.82 15.82
C GLU A 259 -15.28 0.46 15.90
N ALA A 260 -14.78 0.09 17.08
CA ALA A 260 -14.17 -1.22 17.32
C ALA A 260 -15.26 -2.29 17.26
N VAL A 261 -15.19 -3.15 16.24
CA VAL A 261 -16.22 -4.16 15.97
C VAL A 261 -15.55 -5.45 15.55
N LEU A 262 -15.86 -6.53 16.25
CA LEU A 262 -15.51 -7.88 15.81
C LEU A 262 -16.48 -8.30 14.70
N ARG A 263 -16.04 -8.25 13.44
CA ARG A 263 -16.88 -8.59 12.29
C ARG A 263 -16.35 -9.82 11.58
N MET A 264 -17.11 -10.91 11.64
CA MET A 264 -16.85 -12.12 10.89
C MET A 264 -17.45 -12.00 9.48
N PRO A 265 -16.67 -12.22 8.41
CA PRO A 265 -17.20 -12.32 7.06
C PRO A 265 -17.80 -13.70 6.80
N ASP A 266 -18.63 -13.81 5.77
CA ASP A 266 -19.11 -15.10 5.28
C ASP A 266 -17.94 -16.03 4.91
N PRO A 267 -18.06 -17.36 5.07
CA PRO A 267 -16.97 -18.30 4.81
C PRO A 267 -16.37 -18.17 3.41
N ARG A 268 -17.21 -17.98 2.38
CA ARG A 268 -16.75 -17.76 1.00
C ARG A 268 -15.90 -16.49 0.87
N ARG A 269 -16.32 -15.42 1.55
CA ARG A 269 -15.58 -14.16 1.57
C ARG A 269 -14.28 -14.31 2.35
N PHE A 270 -14.27 -15.05 3.45
CA PHE A 270 -13.06 -15.36 4.22
C PHE A 270 -12.01 -16.06 3.36
N VAL A 271 -12.37 -17.13 2.66
CA VAL A 271 -11.47 -17.88 1.75
C VAL A 271 -10.99 -16.99 0.61
N ARG A 272 -11.88 -16.19 0.01
CA ARG A 272 -11.50 -15.22 -1.02
C ARG A 272 -10.47 -14.21 -0.50
N GLN A 273 -10.67 -13.69 0.71
CA GLN A 273 -9.76 -12.71 1.30
C GLN A 273 -8.41 -13.32 1.64
N PHE A 274 -8.39 -14.56 2.13
CA PHE A 274 -7.18 -15.33 2.36
C PHE A 274 -6.39 -15.55 1.06
N GLY A 275 -7.05 -16.05 0.00
CA GLY A 275 -6.44 -16.24 -1.32
C GLY A 275 -5.94 -14.93 -1.93
N GLY A 276 -6.72 -13.85 -1.80
CA GLY A 276 -6.29 -12.50 -2.20
C GLY A 276 -5.06 -12.02 -1.43
N GLY A 277 -4.98 -12.35 -0.14
CA GLY A 277 -3.80 -12.13 0.70
C GLY A 277 -2.56 -12.82 0.13
N ILE A 278 -2.65 -14.11 -0.20
CA ILE A 278 -1.55 -14.87 -0.82
C ILE A 278 -1.10 -14.20 -2.11
N THR A 279 -2.03 -13.91 -3.03
CA THR A 279 -1.73 -13.24 -4.30
C THR A 279 -1.07 -11.87 -4.08
N MET A 280 -1.54 -11.11 -3.08
CA MET A 280 -0.95 -9.82 -2.71
C MET A 280 0.48 -10.01 -2.15
N GLY A 281 0.74 -11.06 -1.37
CA GLY A 281 2.08 -11.38 -0.85
C GLY A 281 3.06 -11.77 -1.96
N LEU A 282 2.63 -12.67 -2.86
CA LEU A 282 3.40 -13.07 -4.04
C LEU A 282 3.78 -11.85 -4.90
N GLY A 283 2.79 -11.02 -5.24
CA GLY A 283 3.00 -9.82 -6.04
C GLY A 283 3.94 -8.82 -5.36
N ALA A 284 3.81 -8.63 -4.04
CA ALA A 284 4.66 -7.73 -3.28
C ALA A 284 6.11 -8.20 -3.26
N SER A 285 6.33 -9.49 -3.03
CA SER A 285 7.67 -10.07 -3.03
C SER A 285 8.25 -10.10 -4.44
N ILE A 286 7.50 -10.38 -5.51
CA ILE A 286 8.04 -10.27 -6.88
C ILE A 286 8.44 -8.82 -7.19
N ALA A 287 7.54 -7.86 -6.96
CA ALA A 287 7.77 -6.45 -7.23
C ALA A 287 8.78 -5.78 -6.28
N GLY A 288 9.20 -6.41 -5.18
CA GLY A 288 10.13 -5.78 -4.22
C GLY A 288 9.49 -4.83 -3.22
N GLY A 289 8.17 -4.77 -3.16
CA GLY A 289 7.44 -3.91 -2.24
C GLY A 289 5.93 -3.95 -2.43
N CYS A 290 5.20 -3.55 -1.40
CA CYS A 290 3.77 -3.30 -1.49
C CYS A 290 3.47 -1.93 -2.12
N ASN A 291 2.19 -1.63 -2.27
CA ASN A 291 1.69 -0.31 -2.63
C ASN A 291 2.35 0.83 -1.83
N ILE A 292 2.43 0.78 -0.49
CA ILE A 292 3.07 1.86 0.28
C ILE A 292 4.58 1.97 0.01
N GLY A 293 5.27 0.83 -0.07
CA GLY A 293 6.71 0.79 -0.35
C GLY A 293 7.04 1.40 -1.71
N HIS A 294 6.25 1.13 -2.75
CA HIS A 294 6.47 1.73 -4.06
C HIS A 294 5.87 3.13 -4.18
N SER A 295 4.63 3.31 -3.77
CA SER A 295 3.86 4.52 -4.09
C SER A 295 4.03 5.68 -3.12
N ILE A 296 4.73 5.48 -2.00
CA ILE A 296 5.11 6.56 -1.09
C ILE A 296 6.64 6.61 -1.03
N THR A 297 7.25 5.52 -0.58
CA THR A 297 8.69 5.46 -0.27
C THR A 297 9.56 5.41 -1.53
N GLY A 298 9.26 4.54 -2.48
CA GLY A 298 10.01 4.45 -3.73
C GLY A 298 9.74 5.61 -4.69
N MET A 299 8.53 6.17 -4.66
CA MET A 299 8.21 7.38 -5.42
C MET A 299 8.80 8.66 -4.81
N SER A 300 9.03 8.71 -3.49
CA SER A 300 9.75 9.84 -2.89
C SER A 300 11.20 9.96 -3.35
N THR A 301 11.81 8.85 -3.76
CA THR A 301 13.16 8.83 -4.37
C THR A 301 13.11 8.89 -5.90
N LEU A 302 11.93 9.08 -6.50
CA LEU A 302 11.70 9.08 -7.95
C LEU A 302 12.29 7.84 -8.66
N GLY A 303 12.21 6.68 -8.00
CA GLY A 303 12.71 5.42 -8.54
C GLY A 303 11.82 4.85 -9.65
N LEU A 304 12.43 4.45 -10.77
CA LEU A 304 11.71 3.93 -11.95
C LEU A 304 10.91 2.68 -11.62
N THR A 305 11.51 1.75 -10.87
CA THR A 305 10.84 0.52 -10.42
C THR A 305 9.58 0.82 -9.63
N ALA A 306 9.63 1.83 -8.77
CA ALA A 306 8.52 2.21 -7.92
C ALA A 306 7.38 2.87 -8.71
N MET A 307 7.71 3.70 -9.69
CA MET A 307 6.73 4.32 -10.58
C MET A 307 6.05 3.26 -11.46
N VAL A 308 6.83 2.40 -12.10
CA VAL A 308 6.30 1.31 -12.95
C VAL A 308 5.47 0.34 -12.12
N SER A 309 5.98 -0.13 -10.98
CA SER A 309 5.22 -1.02 -10.08
C SER A 309 3.92 -0.37 -9.62
N THR A 310 3.95 0.92 -9.24
CA THR A 310 2.72 1.61 -8.82
C THR A 310 1.71 1.71 -9.95
N MET A 311 2.15 2.03 -11.18
CA MET A 311 1.28 2.07 -12.35
C MET A 311 0.60 0.71 -12.58
N PHE A 312 1.36 -0.39 -12.54
CA PHE A 312 0.81 -1.73 -12.72
C PHE A 312 -0.06 -2.20 -11.53
N ILE A 313 0.22 -1.75 -10.31
CA ILE A 313 -0.68 -1.95 -9.15
C ILE A 313 -2.04 -1.28 -9.41
N ILE A 314 -2.05 -0.05 -9.94
CA ILE A 314 -3.29 0.67 -10.26
C ILE A 314 -4.03 -0.07 -11.39
N LEU A 315 -3.33 -0.45 -12.46
CA LEU A 315 -3.92 -1.19 -13.58
C LEU A 315 -4.50 -2.55 -13.14
N GLY A 316 -3.77 -3.31 -12.33
CA GLY A 316 -4.25 -4.57 -11.76
C GLY A 316 -5.47 -4.37 -10.86
N CYS A 317 -5.48 -3.30 -10.07
CA CYS A 317 -6.64 -2.93 -9.26
C CYS A 317 -7.87 -2.63 -10.12
N TRP A 318 -7.72 -1.86 -11.21
CA TRP A 318 -8.83 -1.52 -12.11
C TRP A 318 -9.32 -2.73 -12.90
N ALA A 319 -8.41 -3.57 -13.39
CA ALA A 319 -8.76 -4.81 -14.08
C ALA A 319 -9.58 -5.74 -13.18
N ALA A 320 -9.09 -6.03 -11.97
CA ALA A 320 -9.80 -6.88 -11.02
C ALA A 320 -11.14 -6.29 -10.56
N THR A 321 -11.18 -4.98 -10.32
CA THR A 321 -12.41 -4.26 -9.96
C THR A 321 -13.45 -4.39 -11.08
N GLY A 322 -13.04 -4.17 -12.34
CA GLY A 322 -13.92 -4.27 -13.50
C GLY A 322 -14.45 -5.69 -13.71
N VAL A 323 -13.62 -6.70 -13.50
CA VAL A 323 -14.03 -8.12 -13.58
C VAL A 323 -15.06 -8.45 -12.50
N ILE A 324 -14.78 -8.13 -11.23
CA ILE A 324 -15.69 -8.41 -10.12
C ILE A 324 -17.02 -7.68 -10.31
N TYR A 325 -16.99 -6.41 -10.70
CA TYR A 325 -18.20 -5.63 -10.96
C TYR A 325 -19.06 -6.26 -12.07
N ARG A 326 -18.45 -6.75 -13.16
CA ARG A 326 -19.19 -7.43 -14.24
C ARG A 326 -19.81 -8.75 -13.77
N ILE A 327 -19.11 -9.51 -12.92
CA ILE A 327 -19.63 -10.77 -12.36
C ILE A 327 -20.82 -10.49 -11.44
N GLU A 328 -20.69 -9.53 -10.52
CA GLU A 328 -21.75 -9.14 -9.59
C GLU A 328 -22.98 -8.59 -10.35
N LYS A 329 -22.76 -7.77 -11.38
CA LYS A 329 -23.83 -7.25 -12.23
C LYS A 329 -24.62 -8.38 -12.92
N LYS A 330 -23.93 -9.34 -13.54
CA LYS A 330 -24.58 -10.50 -14.19
C LYS A 330 -25.39 -11.31 -13.19
N HIS A 331 -24.86 -11.54 -11.99
CA HIS A 331 -25.56 -12.29 -10.97
C HIS A 331 -26.83 -11.57 -10.49
N MET A 332 -26.79 -10.24 -10.33
CA MET A 332 -27.99 -9.47 -10.00
C MET A 332 -29.03 -9.47 -11.13
N GLU A 333 -28.59 -9.35 -12.39
CA GLU A 333 -29.48 -9.41 -13.55
C GLU A 333 -30.17 -10.78 -13.65
N GLU A 334 -29.44 -11.87 -13.36
CA GLU A 334 -29.96 -13.23 -13.33
C GLU A 334 -30.96 -13.44 -12.18
N GLN A 335 -30.62 -12.98 -10.97
CA GLN A 335 -31.53 -13.05 -9.82
C GLN A 335 -32.81 -12.23 -10.04
N MET A 336 -32.70 -11.04 -10.63
CA MET A 336 -33.86 -10.23 -11.01
C MET A 336 -34.72 -10.95 -12.04
N ARG A 337 -34.09 -11.57 -13.06
CA ARG A 337 -34.81 -12.34 -14.08
C ARG A 337 -35.57 -13.52 -13.48
N LEU A 338 -34.96 -14.26 -12.56
CA LEU A 338 -35.60 -15.36 -11.85
C LEU A 338 -36.76 -14.86 -10.98
N ALA A 339 -36.56 -13.81 -10.19
CA ALA A 339 -37.61 -13.20 -9.37
C ALA A 339 -38.79 -12.68 -10.23
N MET A 340 -38.52 -12.09 -11.39
CA MET A 340 -39.56 -11.66 -12.33
C MET A 340 -40.29 -12.85 -12.98
N ALA A 341 -39.60 -13.96 -13.25
CA ALA A 341 -40.21 -15.17 -13.77
C ALA A 341 -41.16 -15.80 -12.73
N ASP A 342 -40.76 -15.86 -11.46
CA ASP A 342 -41.59 -16.36 -10.36
C ASP A 342 -42.84 -15.51 -10.13
N ILE A 343 -42.73 -14.18 -10.27
CA ILE A 343 -43.89 -13.27 -10.20
C ILE A 343 -44.82 -13.49 -11.40
N ALA A 344 -44.27 -13.71 -12.60
CA ALA A 344 -45.04 -13.89 -13.83
C ALA A 344 -45.73 -15.27 -13.92
N SER A 345 -45.20 -16.31 -13.28
CA SER A 345 -45.84 -17.63 -13.19
C SER A 345 -47.03 -17.67 -12.24
N GLY A 346 -47.34 -16.56 -11.55
CA GLY A 346 -48.36 -16.51 -10.51
C GLY A 346 -47.84 -17.18 -9.25
N GLY A 347 -47.76 -16.43 -8.14
CA GLY A 347 -47.33 -16.98 -6.86
C GLY A 347 -48.29 -18.07 -6.35
N GLU A 348 -48.06 -19.32 -6.76
CA GLU A 348 -48.48 -20.49 -6.00
C GLU A 348 -47.39 -20.76 -4.96
N THR A 349 -47.47 -20.07 -3.83
CA THR A 349 -47.21 -20.67 -2.50
C THR A 349 -47.70 -19.72 -1.42
N VAL A 350 -48.71 -20.22 -0.71
CA VAL A 350 -49.23 -19.79 0.59
C VAL A 350 -48.14 -19.82 1.66
#